data_AF-A0AB34QFV4-F1
#
_entry.id   AF-A0AB34QFV4-F1
#
_cell.length_a   1.000
_cell.length_b   1.000
_cell.length_c   1.000
_cell.angle_alpha   90.00
_cell.angle_beta   90.00
_cell.angle_gamma   90.00
#
_symmetry.space_group_name_H-M   'P 1'
#
loop_
_entity.id
_entity.type
_entity.pdbx_description
1 polymer ?
#
loop_
_entity_poly.entity_id
_entity_poly.type
_entity_poly.pdbx_seq_one_letter_code
_entity_poly.pdbx_strand_id
1 'polypeptide(L)'
;MKRKYAWAALALLGGVWSLAQAQSLPKPKEFYFDEDRGTTKAVVAVQGQGDAVVDRLAAMVQRDARAADPRAQLAALAYAGGRTQLGDELYQGALALVSNGSQQYRAITWNYGWDLLRADQPDKALQQWANLANGRPATPEWLPTTAALALWRAGRKQEAVEWYAAAVRTWPDRWSSTANYASLLPEWREADRASLAEVFAAWQANPPAFR
;
A
#
# COMPACT_ATOMS: atom_id res chain seq x y z
N MET A 1 -73.39 -6.05 12.83
CA MET A 1 -72.55 -7.24 12.53
C MET A 1 -71.12 -6.79 12.27
N LYS A 2 -70.16 -7.33 13.01
CA LYS A 2 -68.72 -6.99 12.95
C LYS A 2 -68.06 -7.72 11.77
N ARG A 3 -67.24 -7.03 10.97
CA ARG A 3 -66.24 -7.66 10.09
C ARG A 3 -64.87 -7.06 10.38
N LYS A 4 -64.00 -7.91 10.92
CA LYS A 4 -62.57 -7.71 11.18
C LYS A 4 -61.82 -8.17 9.93
N TYR A 5 -60.85 -7.40 9.42
CA TYR A 5 -59.67 -7.89 8.67
C TYR A 5 -58.58 -6.80 8.84
N ALA A 6 -57.67 -6.94 9.81
CA ALA A 6 -56.41 -7.70 9.77
C ALA A 6 -55.31 -6.93 9.01
N TRP A 7 -54.44 -6.31 9.79
CA TRP A 7 -53.19 -5.68 9.38
C TRP A 7 -52.19 -6.74 8.95
N ALA A 8 -51.57 -6.57 7.79
CA ALA A 8 -50.35 -7.28 7.42
C ALA A 8 -49.32 -6.24 6.97
N ALA A 9 -48.50 -5.79 7.91
CA ALA A 9 -47.28 -5.04 7.61
C ALA A 9 -46.18 -6.06 7.29
N LEU A 10 -45.77 -6.14 6.01
CA LEU A 10 -44.51 -6.79 5.64
C LEU A 10 -43.40 -5.74 5.72
N ALA A 11 -42.63 -5.78 6.79
CA ALA A 11 -41.34 -5.09 6.87
C ALA A 11 -40.30 -5.93 6.09
N LEU A 12 -40.03 -5.54 4.85
CA LEU A 12 -38.84 -6.00 4.12
C LEU A 12 -37.67 -5.12 4.51
N LEU A 13 -36.98 -5.50 5.60
CA LEU A 13 -35.63 -5.03 5.90
C LEU A 13 -34.65 -5.72 4.92
N GLY A 14 -34.61 -5.21 3.69
CA GLY A 14 -33.55 -5.53 2.75
C GLY A 14 -32.28 -4.81 3.17
N GLY A 15 -31.40 -5.52 3.89
CA GLY A 15 -30.07 -5.03 4.20
C GLY A 15 -29.31 -4.72 2.91
N VAL A 16 -28.95 -3.45 2.74
CA VAL A 16 -28.03 -3.03 1.68
C VAL A 16 -26.65 -3.53 2.08
N TRP A 17 -26.28 -4.71 1.59
CA TRP A 17 -24.88 -5.12 1.59
C TRP A 17 -24.20 -4.30 0.51
N SER A 18 -23.61 -3.16 0.91
CA SER A 18 -22.67 -2.43 0.09
C SER A 18 -21.47 -3.35 -0.16
N LEU A 19 -21.50 -4.11 -1.25
CA LEU A 19 -20.31 -4.66 -1.86
C LEU A 19 -19.50 -3.46 -2.33
N ALA A 20 -18.69 -2.90 -1.43
CA ALA A 20 -17.61 -2.02 -1.81
C ALA A 20 -16.72 -2.87 -2.73
N GLN A 21 -16.91 -2.74 -4.04
CA GLN A 21 -15.96 -3.26 -5.01
C GLN A 21 -14.64 -2.59 -4.66
N ALA A 22 -13.73 -3.36 -4.07
CA ALA A 22 -12.34 -2.95 -3.94
C ALA A 22 -11.91 -2.49 -5.33
N GLN A 23 -11.58 -1.21 -5.50
CA GLN A 23 -11.12 -0.70 -6.78
C GLN A 23 -9.92 -1.55 -7.19
N SER A 24 -10.11 -2.37 -8.23
CA SER A 24 -9.06 -3.22 -8.75
C SER A 24 -8.00 -2.32 -9.36
N LEU A 25 -6.72 -2.58 -9.04
CA LEU A 25 -5.63 -2.04 -9.85
C LEU A 25 -5.92 -2.33 -11.33
N PRO A 26 -5.62 -1.39 -12.25
CA PRO A 26 -5.69 -1.70 -13.66
C PRO A 26 -4.76 -2.88 -13.98
N LYS A 27 -5.03 -3.59 -15.08
CA LYS A 27 -4.12 -4.63 -15.54
C LYS A 27 -2.69 -4.08 -15.69
N PRO A 28 -1.66 -4.88 -15.37
CA PRO A 28 -0.29 -4.45 -15.52
C PRO A 28 0.00 -4.06 -16.98
N LYS A 29 0.76 -2.98 -17.15
CA LYS A 29 1.31 -2.56 -18.44
C LYS A 29 2.44 -3.49 -18.88
N GLU A 30 2.85 -3.32 -20.13
CA GLU A 30 3.89 -4.15 -20.73
C GLU A 30 5.28 -3.91 -20.14
N PHE A 31 5.61 -2.71 -19.66
CA PHE A 31 6.92 -2.44 -19.06
C PHE A 31 6.87 -1.36 -18.00
N TYR A 32 7.81 -1.42 -17.05
CA TYR A 32 7.97 -0.51 -15.90
C TYR A 32 9.42 -0.06 -15.72
N PHE A 33 9.95 0.64 -16.72
CA PHE A 33 11.37 1.04 -16.74
C PHE A 33 11.65 2.35 -15.99
N ASP A 34 10.61 3.07 -15.55
CA ASP A 34 10.80 4.40 -14.98
C ASP A 34 11.34 4.31 -13.53
N GLU A 35 12.62 4.63 -13.32
CA GLU A 35 13.17 4.74 -11.97
C GLU A 35 12.46 5.88 -11.19
N ASP A 36 11.92 5.54 -10.01
CA ASP A 36 11.18 6.48 -9.16
C ASP A 36 11.72 6.45 -7.73
N ARG A 37 13.04 6.66 -7.62
CA ARG A 37 13.76 6.69 -6.33
C ARG A 37 13.31 7.82 -5.42
N GLY A 38 12.65 8.84 -5.94
CA GLY A 38 12.09 9.91 -5.12
C GLY A 38 10.95 9.39 -4.25
N THR A 39 10.05 8.59 -4.84
CA THR A 39 8.85 8.10 -4.18
C THR A 39 9.18 7.01 -3.15
N THR A 40 10.17 6.17 -3.44
CA THR A 40 10.50 5.03 -2.58
C THR A 40 11.34 5.35 -1.34
N LYS A 41 11.65 6.64 -1.11
CA LYS A 41 12.42 7.09 0.06
C LYS A 41 11.62 6.99 1.35
N ALA A 42 12.29 6.57 2.42
CA ALA A 42 11.76 6.69 3.76
C ALA A 42 11.54 8.17 4.13
N VAL A 43 10.43 8.49 4.80
CA VAL A 43 10.18 9.82 5.34
C VAL A 43 10.77 9.90 6.74
N VAL A 44 11.91 10.58 6.87
CA VAL A 44 12.67 10.70 8.13
C VAL A 44 13.02 12.18 8.39
N ALA A 45 12.28 12.81 9.29
CA ALA A 45 12.55 14.17 9.77
C ALA A 45 13.52 14.20 10.97
N VAL A 46 13.48 13.17 11.82
CA VAL A 46 14.35 13.01 12.99
C VAL A 46 15.03 11.65 12.91
N GLN A 47 16.37 11.65 12.88
CA GLN A 47 17.16 10.43 12.92
C GLN A 47 17.17 9.81 14.33
N GLY A 48 17.30 8.49 14.40
CA GLY A 48 17.38 7.72 15.65
C GLY A 48 16.24 6.72 15.81
N GLN A 49 16.08 6.19 17.03
CA GLN A 49 15.07 5.19 17.38
C GLN A 49 14.53 5.45 18.80
N GLY A 50 13.42 4.79 19.15
CA GLY A 50 12.85 4.80 20.50
C GLY A 50 12.11 6.08 20.88
N ASP A 51 11.75 6.17 22.16
CA ASP A 51 10.83 7.19 22.69
C ASP A 51 11.34 8.62 22.50
N ALA A 52 12.65 8.84 22.58
CA ALA A 52 13.24 10.16 22.37
C ALA A 52 12.95 10.74 20.97
N VAL A 53 12.84 9.89 19.95
CA VAL A 53 12.44 10.31 18.60
C VAL A 53 10.95 10.63 18.56
N VAL A 54 10.12 9.81 19.19
CA VAL A 54 8.66 10.03 19.29
C VAL A 54 8.38 11.38 19.96
N ASP A 55 9.00 11.67 21.09
CA ASP A 55 8.82 12.92 21.84
C ASP A 55 9.24 14.13 21.02
N ARG A 56 10.37 14.04 20.31
CA ARG A 56 10.85 15.12 19.45
C ARG A 56 9.90 15.38 18.30
N LEU A 57 9.44 14.33 17.62
CA LEU A 57 8.48 14.44 16.53
C LEU A 57 7.15 15.03 17.01
N ALA A 58 6.64 14.57 18.15
CA ALA A 58 5.42 15.10 18.76
C ALA A 58 5.57 16.59 19.08
N ALA A 59 6.69 17.02 19.67
CA ALA A 59 6.97 18.42 19.94
C ALA A 59 7.04 19.27 18.66
N MET A 60 7.61 18.74 17.57
CA MET A 60 7.63 19.43 16.27
C MET A 60 6.21 19.62 15.71
N VAL A 61 5.40 18.56 15.73
CA VAL A 61 4.01 18.60 15.23
C VAL A 61 3.12 19.52 16.07
N GLN A 62 3.36 19.61 17.38
CA GLN A 62 2.66 20.54 18.26
C GLN A 62 3.02 22.01 18.00
N ARG A 63 4.31 22.29 17.74
CA ARG A 63 4.81 23.65 17.53
C ARG A 63 4.51 24.19 16.14
N ASP A 64 4.50 23.32 15.13
CA ASP A 64 4.22 23.66 13.75
C ASP A 64 3.13 22.76 13.17
N ALA A 65 1.94 23.33 13.00
CA ALA A 65 0.82 22.64 12.40
C ALA A 65 1.12 22.12 10.98
N ARG A 66 2.04 22.77 10.26
CA ARG A 66 2.43 22.44 8.87
C ARG A 66 3.59 21.45 8.77
N ALA A 67 4.05 20.88 9.89
CA ALA A 67 5.12 19.87 9.91
C ALA A 67 4.70 18.52 9.30
N ALA A 68 4.64 18.43 7.97
CA ALA A 68 4.19 17.24 7.25
C ALA A 68 5.11 16.01 7.46
N ASP A 69 6.42 16.14 7.22
CA ASP A 69 7.35 15.01 7.37
C ASP A 69 7.47 14.51 8.82
N PRO A 70 7.58 15.38 9.86
CA PRO A 70 7.52 14.93 11.24
C PRO A 70 6.23 14.19 11.58
N ARG A 71 5.10 14.66 11.06
CA ARG A 71 3.80 14.01 11.27
C ARG A 71 3.74 12.65 10.59
N ALA A 72 4.23 12.53 9.36
CA ALA A 72 4.30 11.25 8.64
C ALA A 72 5.26 10.25 9.30
N GLN A 73 6.43 10.70 9.79
CA GLN A 73 7.33 9.81 10.53
C GLN A 73 6.73 9.37 11.87
N LEU A 74 6.02 10.25 12.57
CA LEU A 74 5.30 9.90 13.80
C LEU A 74 4.19 8.87 13.52
N ALA A 75 3.52 8.98 12.36
CA ALA A 75 2.54 8.01 11.90
C ALA A 75 3.15 6.61 11.72
N ALA A 76 4.31 6.52 11.07
CA ALA A 76 5.04 5.26 10.89
C ALA A 76 5.41 4.62 12.24
N LEU A 77 5.85 5.41 13.21
CA LEU A 77 6.15 4.93 14.57
C LEU A 77 4.89 4.50 15.33
N ALA A 78 3.75 5.17 15.10
CA ALA A 78 2.46 4.73 15.66
C ALA A 78 2.06 3.36 15.08
N TYR A 79 2.20 3.18 13.77
CA TYR A 79 1.98 1.90 13.08
C TYR A 79 2.89 0.79 13.59
N ALA A 80 4.19 1.04 13.70
CA ALA A 80 5.15 0.09 14.24
C ALA A 80 4.83 -0.32 15.69
N GLY A 81 4.23 0.58 16.47
CA GLY A 81 3.74 0.32 17.82
C GLY A 81 2.31 -0.22 17.91
N GLY A 82 1.69 -0.61 16.78
CA GLY A 82 0.33 -1.17 16.75
C GLY A 82 -0.81 -0.16 16.94
N ARG A 83 -0.52 1.14 17.03
CA ARG A 83 -1.51 2.21 17.17
C ARG A 83 -2.01 2.65 15.79
N THR A 84 -2.64 1.73 15.06
CA THR A 84 -3.01 1.90 13.65
C THR A 84 -3.95 3.08 13.40
N GLN A 85 -4.96 3.28 14.26
CA GLN A 85 -5.88 4.42 14.14
C GLN A 85 -5.15 5.77 14.24
N LEU A 86 -4.26 5.92 15.23
CA LEU A 86 -3.44 7.13 15.38
C LEU A 86 -2.52 7.31 14.17
N GLY A 87 -1.95 6.22 13.66
CA GLY A 87 -1.16 6.22 12.43
C GLY A 87 -1.96 6.76 11.24
N ASP A 88 -3.20 6.30 11.05
CA ASP A 88 -4.09 6.80 9.99
C ASP A 88 -4.33 8.30 10.12
N GLU A 89 -4.73 8.77 11.32
CA GLU A 89 -4.99 10.18 11.59
C GLU A 89 -3.77 11.06 11.29
N LEU A 90 -2.57 10.61 11.69
CA LEU A 90 -1.33 11.33 11.44
C LEU A 90 -0.96 11.34 9.95
N TYR A 91 -1.09 10.22 9.24
CA TYR A 91 -0.82 10.17 7.80
C TYR A 91 -1.78 11.05 7.01
N GLN A 92 -3.09 10.98 7.29
CA GLN A 92 -4.07 11.84 6.64
C GLN A 92 -3.81 13.32 6.92
N GLY A 93 -3.46 13.66 8.16
CA GLY A 93 -3.06 15.01 8.53
C GLY A 93 -1.79 15.48 7.82
N ALA A 94 -0.82 14.60 7.57
CA ALA A 94 0.39 14.93 6.83
C ALA A 94 0.09 15.14 5.33
N LEU A 95 -0.72 14.26 4.74
CA LEU A 95 -1.13 14.35 3.33
C LEU A 95 -1.97 15.60 3.04
N ALA A 96 -2.79 16.04 3.99
CA ALA A 96 -3.59 17.27 3.86
C ALA A 96 -2.74 18.56 3.79
N LEU A 97 -1.47 18.51 4.19
CA LEU A 97 -0.56 19.66 4.21
C LEU A 97 0.28 19.82 2.95
N VAL A 98 0.31 18.81 2.10
CA VAL A 98 1.19 18.76 0.93
C VAL A 98 0.37 18.76 -0.36
N SER A 99 0.88 19.40 -1.40
CA SER A 99 0.17 19.44 -2.69
C SER A 99 0.08 18.05 -3.30
N ASN A 100 -1.11 17.69 -3.79
CA ASN A 100 -1.32 16.45 -4.53
C ASN A 100 -0.32 16.31 -5.68
N GLY A 101 0.29 15.13 -5.79
CA GLY A 101 1.29 14.83 -6.81
C GLY A 101 2.69 15.42 -6.58
N SER A 102 2.90 16.21 -5.52
CA SER A 102 4.24 16.64 -5.12
C SER A 102 5.11 15.44 -4.74
N GLN A 103 6.44 15.60 -4.83
CA GLN A 103 7.37 14.54 -4.44
C GLN A 103 7.18 14.10 -2.99
N GLN A 104 6.88 15.05 -2.10
CA GLN A 104 6.61 14.80 -0.68
C GLN A 104 5.31 14.01 -0.48
N TYR A 105 4.22 14.39 -1.17
CA TYR A 105 2.97 13.62 -1.18
C TYR A 105 3.19 12.17 -1.61
N ARG A 106 3.95 11.97 -2.70
CA ARG A 106 4.27 10.64 -3.22
C ARG A 106 5.03 9.80 -2.20
N ALA A 107 6.08 10.35 -1.59
CA ALA A 107 6.87 9.66 -0.57
C ALA A 107 6.04 9.31 0.67
N ILE A 108 5.22 10.24 1.18
CA ILE A 108 4.35 9.99 2.35
C ILE A 108 3.35 8.87 2.03
N THR A 109 2.68 8.94 0.87
CA THR A 109 1.70 7.93 0.43
C THR A 109 2.35 6.55 0.25
N TRP A 110 3.56 6.51 -0.29
CA TRP A 110 4.32 5.27 -0.45
C TRP A 110 4.61 4.58 0.89
N ASN A 111 5.14 5.35 1.86
CA ASN A 111 5.44 4.85 3.20
C ASN A 111 4.16 4.41 3.94
N TYR A 112 3.08 5.18 3.80
CA TYR A 112 1.79 4.80 4.37
C TYR A 112 1.28 3.45 3.86
N GLY A 113 1.41 3.20 2.55
CA GLY A 113 1.07 1.89 1.97
C GLY A 113 1.89 0.74 2.57
N TRP A 114 3.19 0.95 2.84
CA TRP A 114 4.00 -0.05 3.52
C TRP A 114 3.54 -0.34 4.94
N ASP A 115 3.24 0.69 5.72
CA ASP A 115 2.83 0.53 7.10
C ASP A 115 1.42 -0.10 7.22
N LEU A 116 0.52 0.22 6.29
CA LEU A 116 -0.75 -0.47 6.13
C LEU A 116 -0.56 -1.97 5.83
N LEU A 117 0.30 -2.31 4.87
CA LEU A 117 0.56 -3.69 4.50
C LEU A 117 1.10 -4.49 5.69
N ARG A 118 2.02 -3.89 6.45
CA ARG A 118 2.65 -4.50 7.63
C ARG A 118 1.71 -4.60 8.84
N ALA A 119 0.66 -3.77 8.87
CA ALA A 119 -0.45 -3.88 9.81
C ALA A 119 -1.57 -4.82 9.30
N ASP A 120 -1.26 -5.69 8.33
CA ASP A 120 -2.18 -6.65 7.74
C ASP A 120 -3.43 -6.03 7.08
N GLN A 121 -3.27 -4.84 6.49
CA GLN A 121 -4.31 -4.14 5.74
C GLN A 121 -3.94 -4.02 4.24
N PRO A 122 -3.79 -5.15 3.52
CA PRO A 122 -3.24 -5.17 2.17
C PRO A 122 -4.12 -4.43 1.14
N ASP A 123 -5.45 -4.46 1.28
CA ASP A 123 -6.34 -3.72 0.37
C ASP A 123 -6.18 -2.21 0.50
N LYS A 124 -6.00 -1.70 1.73
CA LYS A 124 -5.72 -0.27 1.96
C LYS A 124 -4.34 0.12 1.43
N ALA A 125 -3.33 -0.75 1.59
CA ALA A 125 -2.01 -0.54 1.02
C ALA A 125 -2.07 -0.41 -0.51
N LEU A 126 -2.79 -1.33 -1.17
CA LEU A 126 -3.04 -1.28 -2.61
C LEU A 126 -3.71 0.02 -3.03
N GLN A 127 -4.68 0.52 -2.27
CA GLN A 127 -5.32 1.81 -2.56
C GLN A 127 -4.31 2.97 -2.52
N GLN A 128 -3.42 3.02 -1.53
CA GLN A 128 -2.39 4.07 -1.47
C GLN A 128 -1.46 4.01 -2.69
N TRP A 129 -0.99 2.83 -3.07
CA TRP A 129 -0.10 2.69 -4.22
C TRP A 129 -0.80 2.88 -5.57
N ALA A 130 -2.08 2.52 -5.68
CA ALA A 130 -2.91 2.80 -6.86
C ALA A 130 -3.02 4.32 -7.12
N ASN A 131 -3.12 5.13 -6.07
CA ASN A 131 -3.14 6.60 -6.19
C ASN A 131 -1.83 7.14 -6.79
N LEU A 132 -0.71 6.47 -6.56
CA LEU A 132 0.60 6.85 -7.11
C LEU A 132 0.81 6.38 -8.55
N ALA A 133 0.20 5.24 -8.91
CA ALA A 133 0.31 4.61 -10.23
C ALA A 133 -0.30 5.44 -11.36
N ASN A 134 -1.26 6.32 -11.05
CA ASN A 134 -1.89 7.23 -12.02
C ASN A 134 -1.09 8.54 -12.22
N GLY A 135 0.07 8.69 -11.57
CA GLY A 135 0.89 9.91 -11.61
C GLY A 135 2.09 9.84 -12.56
N ARG A 136 3.12 10.67 -12.27
CA ARG A 136 4.43 10.63 -12.93
C ARG A 136 5.48 10.04 -11.99
N PRO A 137 6.30 9.06 -12.42
CA PRO A 137 6.27 8.44 -13.74
C PRO A 137 5.04 7.55 -13.95
N ALA A 138 4.70 7.30 -15.21
CA ALA A 138 3.50 6.53 -15.58
C ALA A 138 3.70 5.02 -15.43
N THR A 139 4.96 4.57 -15.41
CA THR A 139 5.34 3.16 -15.26
C THR A 139 6.48 2.99 -14.25
N PRO A 140 6.28 3.36 -12.98
CA PRO A 140 7.34 3.31 -11.96
C PRO A 140 7.84 1.88 -11.74
N GLU A 141 9.16 1.70 -11.71
CA GLU A 141 9.80 0.38 -11.59
C GLU A 141 9.45 -0.37 -10.30
N TRP A 142 9.08 0.35 -9.23
CA TRP A 142 8.74 -0.23 -7.95
C TRP A 142 7.36 -0.89 -7.93
N LEU A 143 6.46 -0.52 -8.87
CA LEU A 143 5.04 -0.88 -8.80
C LEU A 143 4.77 -2.36 -9.04
N PRO A 144 5.40 -3.05 -10.01
CA PRO A 144 5.08 -4.45 -10.24
C PRO A 144 5.31 -5.36 -9.04
N THR A 145 6.45 -5.21 -8.35
CA THR A 145 6.79 -6.07 -7.22
C THR A 145 5.99 -5.74 -5.96
N THR A 146 5.68 -4.47 -5.70
CA THR A 146 4.82 -4.11 -4.55
C THR A 146 3.34 -4.40 -4.77
N ALA A 147 2.82 -4.18 -5.98
CA ALA A 147 1.47 -4.61 -6.34
C ALA A 147 1.33 -6.12 -6.20
N ALA A 148 2.29 -6.89 -6.74
CA ALA A 148 2.32 -8.34 -6.60
C ALA A 148 2.30 -8.79 -5.13
N LEU A 149 3.16 -8.20 -4.29
CA LEU A 149 3.21 -8.49 -2.86
C LEU A 149 1.87 -8.21 -2.17
N ALA A 150 1.29 -7.01 -2.34
CA ALA A 150 0.07 -6.67 -1.62
C ALA A 150 -1.17 -7.41 -2.16
N LEU A 151 -1.26 -7.67 -3.47
CA LEU A 151 -2.31 -8.53 -4.04
C LEU A 151 -2.22 -9.95 -3.48
N TRP A 152 -1.00 -10.48 -3.32
CA TRP A 152 -0.80 -11.80 -2.71
C TRP A 152 -1.29 -11.83 -1.27
N ARG A 153 -0.94 -10.80 -0.49
CA ARG A 153 -1.38 -10.64 0.91
C ARG A 153 -2.90 -10.43 1.03
N ALA A 154 -3.53 -9.78 0.04
CA ALA A 154 -4.98 -9.63 -0.05
C ALA A 154 -5.71 -10.90 -0.56
N GLY A 155 -4.99 -11.99 -0.83
CA GLY A 155 -5.60 -13.23 -1.35
C GLY A 155 -5.93 -13.20 -2.85
N ARG A 156 -5.59 -12.12 -3.57
CA ARG A 156 -5.81 -11.96 -5.01
C ARG A 156 -4.66 -12.58 -5.81
N LYS A 157 -4.48 -13.90 -5.61
CA LYS A 157 -3.29 -14.66 -6.03
C LYS A 157 -3.03 -14.61 -7.54
N GLN A 158 -4.07 -14.70 -8.37
CA GLN A 158 -3.93 -14.66 -9.82
C GLN A 158 -3.40 -13.29 -10.29
N GLU A 159 -3.97 -12.20 -9.78
CA GLU A 159 -3.52 -10.86 -10.12
C GLU A 159 -2.11 -10.59 -9.62
N ALA A 160 -1.74 -11.12 -8.45
CA ALA A 160 -0.37 -11.05 -7.94
C ALA A 160 0.64 -11.68 -8.91
N VAL A 161 0.31 -12.85 -9.48
CA VAL A 161 1.12 -13.53 -10.48
C VAL A 161 1.22 -12.72 -11.77
N GLU A 162 0.14 -12.10 -12.23
CA GLU A 162 0.14 -11.23 -13.42
C GLU A 162 1.06 -10.00 -13.23
N TRP A 163 1.00 -9.37 -12.06
CA TRP A 163 1.87 -8.25 -11.71
C TRP A 163 3.33 -8.66 -11.55
N TYR A 164 3.60 -9.82 -10.95
CA TYR A 164 4.96 -10.36 -10.86
C TYR A 164 5.52 -10.70 -12.25
N ALA A 165 4.70 -11.24 -13.14
CA ALA A 165 5.07 -11.51 -14.53
C ALA A 165 5.47 -10.21 -15.27
N ALA A 166 4.83 -9.08 -14.95
CA ALA A 166 5.23 -7.77 -15.48
C ALA A 166 6.59 -7.30 -14.95
N ALA A 167 6.93 -7.61 -13.69
CA ALA A 167 8.26 -7.37 -13.15
C ALA A 167 9.32 -8.16 -13.93
N VAL A 168 9.11 -9.48 -14.09
CA VAL A 168 10.03 -10.38 -14.82
C VAL A 168 10.20 -9.95 -16.27
N ARG A 169 9.12 -9.58 -16.96
CA ARG A 169 9.20 -9.08 -18.33
C ARG A 169 9.98 -7.77 -18.44
N THR A 170 9.85 -6.88 -17.46
CA THR A 170 10.60 -5.61 -17.44
C THR A 170 12.08 -5.85 -17.18
N TRP A 171 12.42 -6.65 -16.17
CA TRP A 171 13.80 -6.91 -15.77
C TRP A 171 14.02 -8.39 -15.48
N PRO A 172 14.21 -9.24 -16.50
CA PRO A 172 14.31 -10.70 -16.32
C PRO A 172 15.50 -11.08 -15.43
N ASP A 173 16.63 -10.40 -15.57
CA ASP A 173 17.83 -10.66 -14.76
C ASP A 173 17.66 -10.30 -13.27
N ARG A 174 16.70 -9.42 -12.95
CA ARG A 174 16.40 -9.03 -11.56
C ARG A 174 15.40 -9.98 -10.91
N TRP A 175 14.36 -10.39 -11.64
CA TRP A 175 13.17 -11.00 -11.04
C TRP A 175 12.94 -12.47 -11.39
N SER A 176 13.79 -13.09 -12.23
CA SER A 176 13.68 -14.53 -12.56
C SER A 176 14.26 -15.46 -11.50
N SER A 177 14.75 -14.92 -10.38
CA SER A 177 15.27 -15.69 -9.24
C SER A 177 15.11 -14.92 -7.93
N THR A 178 14.91 -15.65 -6.83
CA THR A 178 14.82 -15.08 -5.48
C THR A 178 16.20 -14.81 -4.86
N ALA A 179 17.27 -15.37 -5.43
CA ALA A 179 18.64 -15.30 -4.89
C ALA A 179 19.13 -13.85 -4.69
N ASN A 180 18.67 -12.92 -5.52
CA ASN A 180 19.10 -11.53 -5.50
C ASN A 180 18.17 -10.61 -4.69
N TYR A 181 17.09 -11.12 -4.08
CA TYR A 181 16.09 -10.26 -3.42
C TYR A 181 16.68 -9.42 -2.29
N ALA A 182 17.62 -9.96 -1.50
CA ALA A 182 18.26 -9.19 -0.43
C ALA A 182 19.04 -7.98 -0.97
N SER A 183 19.67 -8.12 -2.15
CA SER A 183 20.41 -7.06 -2.82
C SER A 183 19.51 -6.06 -3.54
N LEU A 184 18.45 -6.55 -4.19
CA LEU A 184 17.49 -5.72 -4.93
C LEU A 184 16.55 -4.95 -4.03
N LEU A 185 16.22 -5.50 -2.85
CA LEU A 185 15.22 -4.99 -1.92
C LEU A 185 15.81 -4.86 -0.51
N PRO A 186 16.90 -4.10 -0.32
CA PRO A 186 17.61 -4.04 0.96
C PRO A 186 16.73 -3.48 2.08
N GLU A 187 15.86 -2.51 1.76
CA GLU A 187 14.97 -1.84 2.70
C GLU A 187 13.69 -2.64 3.04
N TRP A 188 13.43 -3.75 2.34
CA TRP A 188 12.28 -4.59 2.63
C TRP A 188 12.55 -5.45 3.87
N ARG A 189 11.51 -5.80 4.62
CA ARG A 189 11.68 -6.75 5.72
C ARG A 189 11.86 -8.16 5.14
N GLU A 190 12.48 -9.04 5.91
CA GLU A 190 12.62 -10.44 5.51
C GLU A 190 11.26 -11.10 5.22
N ALA A 191 10.25 -10.83 6.06
CA ALA A 191 8.89 -11.32 5.85
C ALA A 191 8.24 -10.79 4.55
N ASP A 192 8.55 -9.55 4.16
CA ASP A 192 8.06 -8.95 2.91
C ASP A 192 8.70 -9.66 1.71
N ARG A 193 10.02 -9.90 1.76
CA ARG A 193 10.76 -10.65 0.73
C ARG A 193 10.34 -12.12 0.64
N ALA A 194 10.08 -12.76 1.79
CA ALA A 194 9.57 -14.13 1.84
C ALA A 194 8.18 -14.23 1.19
N SER A 195 7.29 -13.28 1.48
CA SER A 195 5.98 -13.20 0.82
C SER A 195 6.11 -13.00 -0.69
N LEU A 196 7.05 -12.16 -1.15
CA LEU A 196 7.32 -12.01 -2.60
C LEU A 196 7.88 -13.30 -3.22
N ALA A 197 8.68 -14.07 -2.49
CA ALA A 197 9.21 -15.36 -2.94
C ALA A 197 8.10 -16.41 -3.13
N GLU A 198 7.03 -16.36 -2.31
CA GLU A 198 5.83 -17.16 -2.55
C GLU A 198 5.13 -16.79 -3.86
N VAL A 199 5.05 -15.48 -4.18
CA VAL A 199 4.52 -15.02 -5.47
C VAL A 199 5.38 -15.54 -6.62
N PHE A 200 6.70 -15.46 -6.49
CA PHE A 200 7.63 -16.01 -7.47
C PHE A 200 7.39 -17.50 -7.69
N ALA A 201 7.24 -18.30 -6.63
CA ALA A 201 6.98 -19.73 -6.75
C ALA A 201 5.66 -20.02 -7.48
N ALA A 202 4.62 -19.24 -7.20
CA ALA A 202 3.34 -19.35 -7.90
C ALA A 202 3.45 -18.96 -9.38
N TRP A 203 4.19 -17.89 -9.68
CA TRP A 203 4.49 -17.49 -11.06
C TRP A 203 5.30 -18.56 -11.81
N GLN A 204 6.29 -19.17 -11.18
CA GLN A 204 7.12 -20.21 -11.78
C GLN A 204 6.30 -21.48 -12.09
N ALA A 205 5.35 -21.83 -11.20
CA ALA A 205 4.49 -22.99 -11.38
C ALA A 205 3.48 -22.81 -12.53
N ASN A 206 3.01 -21.58 -12.77
CA ASN A 206 2.06 -21.28 -13.83
C ASN A 206 2.24 -19.85 -14.37
N PRO A 207 3.27 -19.60 -15.18
CA PRO A 207 3.52 -18.28 -15.72
C PRO A 207 2.41 -17.92 -16.71
N PRO A 208 1.81 -16.73 -16.61
CA PRO A 208 0.72 -16.34 -17.49
C PRO A 208 1.22 -16.27 -18.94
N ALA A 209 0.48 -16.88 -19.85
CA ALA A 209 0.72 -16.76 -21.28
C ALA A 209 0.41 -15.31 -21.71
N PHE A 210 1.42 -14.59 -22.19
CA PHE A 210 1.22 -13.25 -22.71
C PHE A 210 0.52 -13.33 -24.09
N ARG A 211 -0.51 -12.50 -24.29
CA ARG A 211 -1.14 -12.25 -25.59
C ARG A 211 -0.92 -10.81 -25.99
#